data_AF-A0A947S822-F1
#
_entry.id   AF-A0A947S822-F1
#
_cell.length_a   1.000
_cell.length_b   1.000
_cell.length_c   1.000
_cell.angle_alpha   90.00
_cell.angle_beta   90.00
_cell.angle_gamma   90.00
#
_symmetry.space_group_name_H-M   'P 1'
#
loop_
_entity.id
_entity.type
_entity.pdbx_description
1 polymer ?
#
loop_
_entity_poly.entity_id
_entity_poly.type
_entity_poly.pdbx_seq_one_letter_code
_entity_poly.pdbx_strand_id
1 'polypeptide(L)'
;MTKVLVAGTFDIIHPGHINLIEQAKELGALNQSLRSGLGSDNFLVVIIARDENVKKMKGRNPYFDENKRLNQLKDVLSKTKRPGDWKVVLGDLDDPYKIIKQEKPDVIGMGYDQQNYVKGLHDLAVNSDLHFKIERLKPFKEDVCKGKSIRKALEDEQARFAESRRAGFLLINKPMDWTSHDVVAKLRSITGIKQIGHTGTLDPFATGLLICAIGQATKIAGVFNVLSKIYEAAITLGVTSDTYDRTGKIPIRPRAHGREVNPKFHPRINRGLNNSQISKSKIQNILKSFIGKQQQLPPMFSAKKVDGKKLYEIARQGKTIARKPSEIEIYKIELLRYKIQPTFRQAQGGARNKQIPNPKSQIPNFEIRIVCSTGTYIRTLAHDIGQKLGTGAILEELKRTAIGDFNINEAVRLDQLTKDNYSKYLIKPLEAINRVNEFYARYVFR
;
A
#
# COMPACT_ATOMS: atom_id res chain seq x y z
N MET A 1 4.61 25.97 25.17
CA MET A 1 4.75 24.54 24.81
C MET A 1 3.38 23.89 24.91
N THR A 2 2.85 23.30 23.82
CA THR A 2 1.56 22.59 23.86
C THR A 2 1.78 21.14 24.29
N LYS A 3 1.19 20.72 25.41
CA LYS A 3 1.28 19.34 25.91
C LYS A 3 0.09 18.52 25.44
N VAL A 4 0.36 17.52 24.59
CA VAL A 4 -0.65 16.58 24.10
C VAL A 4 -0.50 15.26 24.84
N LEU A 5 -1.62 14.69 25.28
CA LEU A 5 -1.65 13.41 25.98
C LEU A 5 -2.45 12.39 25.17
N VAL A 6 -1.91 11.18 25.06
CA VAL A 6 -2.62 10.01 24.54
C VAL A 6 -2.44 8.83 25.48
N ALA A 7 -3.45 7.96 25.56
CA ALA A 7 -3.43 6.80 26.44
C ALA A 7 -3.86 5.53 25.70
N GLY A 8 -3.29 4.38 26.07
CA GLY A 8 -3.65 3.11 25.45
C GLY A 8 -2.95 1.90 26.07
N THR A 9 -3.36 0.70 25.63
CA THR A 9 -2.65 -0.53 26.00
C THR A 9 -1.32 -0.66 25.25
N PHE A 10 -1.27 -0.28 23.97
CA PHE A 10 -0.06 -0.42 23.13
C PHE A 10 0.58 -1.82 23.22
N ASP A 11 -0.25 -2.88 23.18
CA ASP A 11 0.20 -4.27 23.44
C ASP A 11 1.22 -4.75 22.42
N ILE A 12 0.80 -4.92 21.17
CA ILE A 12 1.67 -5.26 20.05
C ILE A 12 1.70 -4.05 19.14
N ILE A 13 2.86 -3.40 19.00
CA ILE A 13 2.98 -2.20 18.15
C ILE A 13 2.74 -2.57 16.69
N HIS A 14 1.93 -1.75 16.00
CA HIS A 14 1.59 -1.90 14.60
C HIS A 14 1.39 -0.50 13.98
N PRO A 15 1.24 -0.37 12.64
CA PRO A 15 1.18 0.95 11.99
C PRO A 15 0.08 1.88 12.51
N GLY A 16 -1.05 1.32 12.96
CA GLY A 16 -2.12 2.08 13.61
C GLY A 16 -1.68 2.82 14.89
N HIS A 17 -0.83 2.22 15.74
CA HIS A 17 -0.28 2.90 16.91
C HIS A 17 0.68 4.03 16.49
N ILE A 18 1.53 3.79 15.49
CA ILE A 18 2.46 4.79 14.95
C ILE A 18 1.67 5.99 14.40
N ASN A 19 0.61 5.74 13.64
CA ASN A 19 -0.25 6.78 13.10
C ASN A 19 -1.01 7.57 14.19
N LEU A 20 -1.50 6.89 15.24
CA LEU A 20 -2.15 7.55 16.39
C LEU A 20 -1.19 8.54 17.06
N ILE A 21 0.05 8.12 17.29
CA ILE A 21 1.11 8.93 17.90
C ILE A 21 1.43 10.15 17.04
N GLU A 22 1.55 9.98 15.73
CA GLU A 22 1.86 11.08 14.82
C GLU A 22 0.72 12.11 14.75
N GLN A 23 -0.53 11.66 14.68
CA GLN A 23 -1.67 12.58 14.75
C GLN A 23 -1.67 13.37 16.07
N ALA A 24 -1.31 12.74 17.18
CA ALA A 24 -1.18 13.43 18.47
C ALA A 24 -0.07 14.49 18.46
N LYS A 25 1.08 14.21 17.83
CA LYS A 25 2.14 15.22 17.65
C LYS A 25 1.67 16.39 16.77
N GLU A 26 0.92 16.12 15.71
CA GLU A 26 0.35 17.15 14.83
C GLU A 26 -0.67 18.05 15.53
N LEU A 27 -1.48 17.52 16.44
CA LEU A 27 -2.43 18.32 17.25
C LEU A 27 -1.73 19.40 18.08
N GLY A 28 -0.53 19.12 18.59
CA GLY A 28 0.28 20.10 19.29
C GLY A 28 0.63 21.27 18.38
N ALA A 29 1.09 20.96 17.16
CA ALA A 29 1.51 21.96 16.18
C ALA A 29 0.35 22.82 15.67
N LEU A 30 -0.83 22.22 15.45
CA LEU A 30 -2.00 22.95 14.95
C LEU A 30 -2.52 23.98 15.97
N ASN A 31 -2.58 23.62 17.26
CA ASN A 31 -3.01 24.54 18.32
C ASN A 31 -2.07 25.74 18.49
N GLN A 32 -0.81 25.65 18.04
CA GLN A 32 0.15 26.74 18.08
C GLN A 32 0.09 27.65 16.84
N SER A 33 -0.31 27.15 15.67
CA SER A 33 -0.48 28.00 14.47
C SER A 33 -1.53 29.11 14.64
N LEU A 34 -2.46 28.92 15.59
CA LEU A 34 -3.46 29.91 16.02
C LEU A 34 -2.90 30.91 17.06
N ARG A 35 -1.70 30.66 17.60
CA ARG A 35 -1.04 31.42 18.68
C ARG A 35 0.38 31.79 18.24
N SER A 36 0.49 32.80 17.37
CA SER A 36 1.71 33.59 17.09
C SER A 36 3.03 32.85 16.77
N GLY A 37 3.42 32.85 15.49
CA GLY A 37 4.75 33.21 14.93
C GLY A 37 6.10 32.72 15.50
N LEU A 38 6.18 31.93 16.56
CA LEU A 38 7.43 31.47 17.18
C LEU A 38 7.51 29.93 17.19
N GLY A 39 8.75 29.41 17.18
CA GLY A 39 9.11 27.99 16.98
C GLY A 39 8.30 26.96 17.77
N SER A 40 8.20 25.74 17.22
CA SER A 40 7.19 24.77 17.64
C SER A 40 7.57 23.90 18.85
N ASP A 41 7.39 24.41 20.07
CA ASP A 41 7.53 23.61 21.29
C ASP A 41 6.23 22.81 21.55
N ASN A 42 6.21 21.54 21.13
CA ASN A 42 5.14 20.59 21.44
C ASN A 42 5.69 19.47 22.29
N PHE A 43 4.91 18.93 23.23
CA PHE A 43 5.35 17.81 24.06
C PHE A 43 4.29 16.72 24.10
N LEU A 44 4.66 15.49 23.73
CA LEU A 44 3.76 14.35 23.75
C LEU A 44 3.94 13.51 25.02
N VAL A 45 2.87 13.32 25.78
CA VAL A 45 2.81 12.33 26.85
C VAL A 45 2.03 11.12 26.38
N VAL A 46 2.64 9.94 26.42
CA VAL A 46 1.96 8.67 26.14
C VAL A 46 1.81 7.86 27.42
N ILE A 47 0.57 7.62 27.84
CA ILE A 47 0.25 6.75 28.97
C ILE A 47 0.05 5.31 28.48
N ILE A 48 0.80 4.38 29.06
CA ILE A 48 0.62 2.95 28.88
C ILE A 48 -0.19 2.39 30.06
N ALA A 49 -1.31 1.73 29.75
CA ALA A 49 -2.11 1.05 30.76
C ALA A 49 -1.32 -0.06 31.47
N ARG A 50 -1.42 -0.13 32.80
CA ARG A 50 -0.80 -1.17 33.64
C ARG A 50 -1.33 -2.56 33.32
N ASP A 51 -0.50 -3.59 33.46
CA ASP A 51 -0.89 -4.98 33.16
C ASP A 51 -2.15 -5.42 33.92
N GLU A 52 -2.24 -5.07 35.20
CA GLU A 52 -3.40 -5.37 36.05
C GLU A 52 -4.68 -4.69 35.55
N ASN A 53 -4.60 -3.41 35.16
CA ASN A 53 -5.75 -2.67 34.65
C ASN A 53 -6.20 -3.22 33.29
N VAL A 54 -5.25 -3.64 32.45
CA VAL A 54 -5.55 -4.34 31.19
C VAL A 54 -6.27 -5.66 31.47
N LYS A 55 -5.80 -6.44 32.47
CA LYS A 55 -6.44 -7.70 32.87
C LYS A 55 -7.85 -7.48 33.38
N LYS A 56 -8.08 -6.50 34.26
CA LYS A 56 -9.41 -6.12 34.78
C LYS A 56 -10.35 -5.72 33.65
N MET A 57 -9.89 -4.87 32.71
CA MET A 57 -10.73 -4.36 31.62
C MET A 57 -11.00 -5.37 30.51
N LYS A 58 -10.01 -6.18 30.13
CA LYS A 58 -10.09 -7.07 28.95
C LYS A 58 -10.29 -8.54 29.32
N GLY A 59 -10.33 -8.86 30.61
CA GLY A 59 -10.45 -10.24 31.13
C GLY A 59 -9.22 -11.11 30.87
N ARG A 60 -8.08 -10.52 30.49
CA ARG A 60 -6.85 -11.26 30.12
C ARG A 60 -5.60 -10.38 30.18
N ASN A 61 -4.46 -11.00 30.43
CA ASN A 61 -3.16 -10.31 30.42
C ASN A 61 -2.81 -9.82 29.00
N PRO A 62 -2.09 -8.68 28.87
CA PRO A 62 -1.47 -8.29 27.60
C PRO A 62 -0.46 -9.34 27.12
N TYR A 63 -0.08 -9.27 25.84
CA TYR A 63 0.83 -10.23 25.23
C TYR A 63 2.28 -9.92 25.62
N PHE A 64 2.61 -8.62 25.69
CA PHE A 64 3.84 -8.14 26.29
C PHE A 64 3.55 -7.47 27.63
N ASP A 65 4.42 -7.68 28.60
CA ASP A 65 4.38 -6.98 29.89
C ASP A 65 4.56 -5.45 29.70
N GLU A 66 4.22 -4.70 30.73
CA GLU A 66 4.27 -3.24 30.71
C GLU A 66 5.66 -2.65 30.42
N ASN A 67 6.74 -3.29 30.88
CA ASN A 67 8.11 -2.83 30.63
C ASN A 67 8.48 -3.00 29.15
N LYS A 68 8.13 -4.13 28.55
CA LYS A 68 8.38 -4.41 27.15
C LYS A 68 7.56 -3.50 26.24
N ARG A 69 6.28 -3.27 26.56
CA ARG A 69 5.42 -2.31 25.84
C ARG A 69 5.99 -0.89 25.91
N LEU A 70 6.48 -0.48 27.08
CA LEU A 70 7.14 0.80 27.29
C LEU A 70 8.42 0.95 26.44
N ASN A 71 9.29 -0.05 26.45
CA ASN A 71 10.53 -0.02 25.66
C ASN A 71 10.26 -0.02 24.15
N GLN A 72 9.30 -0.81 23.67
CA GLN A 72 8.89 -0.81 22.26
C GLN A 72 8.37 0.56 21.82
N LEU A 73 7.56 1.21 22.66
CA LEU A 73 7.03 2.52 22.35
C LEU A 73 8.13 3.60 22.34
N LYS A 74 9.07 3.54 23.28
CA LYS A 74 10.25 4.43 23.31
C LYS A 74 11.10 4.29 22.04
N ASP A 75 11.35 3.06 21.59
CA ASP A 75 12.09 2.78 20.35
C ASP A 75 11.36 3.31 19.10
N VAL A 76 10.03 3.19 19.06
CA VAL A 76 9.24 3.74 17.96
C VAL A 76 9.29 5.28 17.97
N LEU A 77 9.14 5.89 19.15
CA LEU A 77 9.12 7.34 19.30
C LEU A 77 10.48 7.99 19.05
N SER A 78 11.59 7.32 19.38
CA SER A 78 12.95 7.80 19.10
C SER A 78 13.24 7.90 17.61
N LYS A 79 12.50 7.16 16.78
CA LYS A 79 12.62 7.16 15.31
C LYS A 79 11.76 8.24 14.63
N THR A 80 10.88 8.94 15.36
CA THR A 80 9.95 9.95 14.82
C THR A 80 10.63 11.23 14.32
N LYS A 81 9.94 12.07 13.52
CA LYS A 81 10.45 13.37 13.01
C LYS A 81 11.00 14.30 14.08
N ARG A 82 10.44 14.23 15.28
CA ARG A 82 10.77 15.06 16.44
C ARG A 82 11.19 14.15 17.59
N PRO A 83 12.43 13.64 17.59
CA PRO A 83 12.96 12.85 18.69
C PRO A 83 13.24 13.79 19.88
N GLY A 84 12.78 13.42 21.09
CA GLY A 84 13.03 14.18 22.33
C GLY A 84 11.82 14.91 22.91
N ASP A 85 10.83 15.26 22.08
CA ASP A 85 9.62 15.98 22.48
C ASP A 85 8.51 15.06 23.01
N TRP A 86 8.88 14.06 23.79
CA TRP A 86 7.94 13.07 24.29
C TRP A 86 8.39 12.40 25.58
N LYS A 87 7.42 11.89 26.34
CA LYS A 87 7.68 10.89 27.38
C LYS A 87 6.63 9.80 27.36
N VAL A 88 7.07 8.59 27.72
CA VAL A 88 6.22 7.43 27.90
C VAL A 88 6.18 7.12 29.39
N VAL A 89 4.99 7.06 29.95
CA VAL A 89 4.77 6.79 31.37
C VAL A 89 3.76 5.65 31.55
N LEU A 90 3.89 4.93 32.65
CA LEU A 90 2.88 3.97 33.07
C LEU A 90 1.70 4.73 33.71
N GLY A 91 0.49 4.22 33.48
CA GLY A 91 -0.69 4.67 34.21
C GLY A 91 -0.60 4.33 35.70
N ASP A 92 -1.55 4.82 36.48
CA ASP A 92 -1.66 4.46 37.89
C ASP A 92 -2.57 3.22 38.07
N LEU A 93 -2.35 2.46 39.14
CA LEU A 93 -3.14 1.25 39.43
C LEU A 93 -4.50 1.59 40.04
N ASP A 94 -4.60 2.69 40.77
CA ASP A 94 -5.75 3.04 41.59
C ASP A 94 -6.55 4.21 41.01
N ASP A 95 -5.87 5.26 40.53
CA ASP A 95 -6.51 6.44 39.94
C ASP A 95 -6.22 6.57 38.43
N PRO A 96 -7.17 6.21 37.53
CA PRO A 96 -6.97 6.27 36.08
C PRO A 96 -6.66 7.68 35.54
N TYR A 97 -6.92 8.72 36.33
CA TYR A 97 -6.71 10.12 35.96
C TYR A 97 -5.48 10.76 36.62
N LYS A 98 -4.76 10.05 37.51
CA LYS A 98 -3.62 10.60 38.26
C LYS A 98 -2.58 11.26 37.38
N ILE A 99 -2.19 10.58 36.29
CA ILE A 99 -1.20 11.11 35.35
C ILE A 99 -1.75 12.34 34.63
N ILE A 100 -3.04 12.39 34.31
CA ILE A 100 -3.66 13.56 33.68
C ILE A 100 -3.61 14.76 34.64
N LYS A 101 -3.90 14.54 35.93
CA LYS A 101 -3.81 15.58 36.99
C LYS A 101 -2.38 16.08 37.18
N GLN A 102 -1.38 15.19 37.13
CA GLN A 102 0.03 15.54 37.26
C GLN A 102 0.57 16.28 36.03
N GLU A 103 0.21 15.82 34.83
CA GLU A 103 0.73 16.36 33.59
C GLU A 103 0.03 17.64 33.14
N LYS A 104 -1.24 17.83 33.52
CA LYS A 104 -2.05 18.99 33.11
C LYS A 104 -1.92 19.26 31.59
N PRO A 105 -2.31 18.30 30.73
CA PRO A 105 -2.17 18.47 29.29
C PRO A 105 -3.07 19.58 28.77
N ASP A 106 -2.70 20.22 27.65
CA ASP A 106 -3.58 21.17 26.95
C ASP A 106 -4.61 20.43 26.06
N VAL A 107 -4.21 19.26 25.55
CA VAL A 107 -5.01 18.45 24.63
C VAL A 107 -4.92 16.97 25.00
N ILE A 108 -6.05 16.29 25.03
CA ILE A 108 -6.13 14.83 25.13
C ILE A 108 -6.59 14.27 23.79
N GLY A 109 -5.68 13.59 23.09
CA GLY A 109 -5.97 12.87 21.86
C GLY A 109 -6.55 11.50 22.16
N MET A 110 -7.77 11.24 21.68
CA MET A 110 -8.44 9.96 21.88
C MET A 110 -8.60 9.17 20.59
N GLY A 111 -8.35 7.86 20.69
CA GLY A 111 -8.68 6.91 19.64
C GLY A 111 -10.19 6.86 19.38
N TYR A 112 -10.56 6.42 18.17
CA TYR A 112 -11.96 6.32 17.74
C TYR A 112 -12.80 5.36 18.59
N ASP A 113 -12.14 4.39 19.26
CA ASP A 113 -12.72 3.34 20.10
C ASP A 113 -12.83 3.72 21.59
N GLN A 114 -12.39 4.92 21.98
CA GLN A 114 -12.32 5.35 23.40
C GLN A 114 -13.53 6.18 23.86
N GLN A 115 -14.71 6.02 23.24
CA GLN A 115 -15.87 6.89 23.54
C GLN A 115 -16.30 6.85 25.01
N ASN A 116 -16.18 5.70 25.65
CA ASN A 116 -16.63 5.49 27.03
C ASN A 116 -15.83 6.30 28.07
N TYR A 117 -14.67 6.85 27.69
CA TYR A 117 -13.84 7.67 28.58
C TYR A 117 -14.18 9.16 28.54
N VAL A 118 -14.92 9.61 27.53
CA VAL A 118 -15.24 11.04 27.31
C VAL A 118 -15.94 11.64 28.53
N LYS A 119 -16.95 10.93 29.06
CA LYS A 119 -17.73 11.41 30.20
C LYS A 119 -16.85 11.62 31.44
N GLY A 120 -16.04 10.63 31.80
CA GLY A 120 -15.17 10.74 32.97
C GLY A 120 -14.07 11.81 32.82
N LEU A 121 -13.63 12.11 31.60
CA LEU A 121 -12.73 13.23 31.34
C LEU A 121 -13.42 14.58 31.50
N HIS A 122 -14.68 14.73 31.09
CA HIS A 122 -15.46 15.94 31.37
C HIS A 122 -15.67 16.12 32.88
N ASP A 123 -16.05 15.06 33.58
CA ASP A 123 -16.23 15.10 35.03
C ASP A 123 -14.92 15.50 35.74
N LEU A 124 -13.77 14.98 35.28
CA LEU A 124 -12.44 15.36 35.77
C LEU A 124 -12.14 16.85 35.53
N ALA A 125 -12.42 17.36 34.33
CA ALA A 125 -12.16 18.76 33.98
C ALA A 125 -12.94 19.72 34.89
N VAL A 126 -14.21 19.40 35.16
CA VAL A 126 -15.09 20.20 36.03
C VAL A 126 -14.66 20.11 37.50
N ASN A 127 -14.36 18.91 38.00
CA ASN A 127 -14.12 18.69 39.43
C ASN A 127 -12.68 18.96 39.89
N SER A 128 -11.72 19.14 38.98
CA SER A 128 -10.30 19.29 39.31
C SER A 128 -9.66 20.56 38.76
N ASP A 129 -10.45 21.54 38.31
CA ASP A 129 -9.98 22.80 37.72
C ASP A 129 -8.91 22.60 36.63
N LEU A 130 -9.15 21.60 35.77
CA LEU A 130 -8.25 21.25 34.67
C LEU A 130 -8.85 21.72 33.35
N HIS A 131 -8.08 22.50 32.60
CA HIS A 131 -8.47 22.98 31.28
C HIS A 131 -7.72 22.24 30.17
N PHE A 132 -8.43 21.35 29.47
CA PHE A 132 -7.90 20.67 28.29
C PHE A 132 -8.98 20.50 27.22
N LYS A 133 -8.54 20.42 25.96
CA LYS A 133 -9.40 20.03 24.83
C LYS A 133 -9.36 18.53 24.64
N ILE A 134 -10.50 17.94 24.29
CA ILE A 134 -10.57 16.53 23.88
C ILE A 134 -10.67 16.50 22.36
N GLU A 135 -9.69 15.88 21.70
CA GLU A 135 -9.64 15.78 20.25
C GLU A 135 -9.70 14.32 19.81
N ARG A 136 -10.60 14.02 18.87
CA ARG A 136 -10.72 12.66 18.33
C ARG A 136 -9.76 12.45 17.18
N LEU A 137 -8.84 11.50 17.35
CA LEU A 137 -7.89 11.09 16.34
C LEU A 137 -8.60 10.24 15.27
N LYS A 138 -8.23 10.46 14.01
CA LYS A 138 -8.81 9.75 12.87
C LYS A 138 -8.42 8.27 12.95
N PRO A 139 -9.34 7.35 12.66
CA PRO A 139 -8.99 5.94 12.56
C PRO A 139 -7.95 5.73 11.46
N PHE A 140 -7.01 4.82 11.71
CA PHE A 140 -6.09 4.38 10.67
C PHE A 140 -6.89 3.73 9.53
N LYS A 141 -6.75 4.23 8.29
CA LYS A 141 -7.59 3.86 7.13
C LYS A 141 -7.74 2.33 6.98
N GLU A 142 -9.00 1.91 6.87
CA GLU A 142 -9.52 0.55 6.72
C GLU A 142 -9.11 -0.45 7.82
N ASP A 143 -10.09 -1.27 8.18
CA ASP A 143 -10.23 -2.07 9.38
C ASP A 143 -9.26 -3.27 9.49
N VAL A 144 -8.01 -3.12 9.05
CA VAL A 144 -7.18 -4.26 8.61
C VAL A 144 -6.17 -4.75 9.65
N CYS A 145 -5.99 -4.04 10.78
CA CYS A 145 -5.04 -4.43 11.83
C CYS A 145 -5.57 -4.19 13.24
N LYS A 146 -6.49 -5.05 13.67
CA LYS A 146 -6.95 -5.09 15.08
C LYS A 146 -5.93 -5.84 15.93
N GLY A 147 -5.56 -5.29 17.08
CA GLY A 147 -4.63 -5.95 18.03
C GLY A 147 -5.06 -7.37 18.42
N LYS A 148 -6.38 -7.64 18.48
CA LYS A 148 -6.92 -9.00 18.70
C LYS A 148 -6.51 -9.99 17.60
N SER A 149 -6.50 -9.57 16.34
CA SER A 149 -6.08 -10.39 15.19
C SER A 149 -4.58 -10.68 15.22
N ILE A 150 -3.77 -9.68 15.57
CA ILE A 150 -2.32 -9.83 15.72
C ILE A 150 -1.99 -10.83 16.80
N ARG A 151 -2.57 -10.65 17.99
CA ARG A 151 -2.35 -11.56 19.10
C ARG A 151 -2.70 -13.01 18.73
N LYS A 152 -3.84 -13.24 18.06
CA LYS A 152 -4.22 -14.59 17.64
C LYS A 152 -3.21 -15.21 16.66
N ALA A 153 -2.66 -14.41 15.75
CA ALA A 153 -1.62 -14.88 14.83
C ALA A 153 -0.32 -15.26 15.54
N LEU A 154 0.04 -14.55 16.62
CA LEU A 154 1.20 -14.85 17.45
C LEU A 154 0.97 -16.09 18.34
N GLU A 155 -0.22 -16.24 18.93
CA GLU A 155 -0.59 -17.41 19.73
C GLU A 155 -0.56 -18.70 18.87
N ASP A 156 -1.08 -18.65 17.65
CA ASP A 156 -1.03 -19.79 16.71
C ASP A 156 0.40 -20.10 16.22
N GLU A 157 1.32 -19.12 16.19
CA GLU A 157 2.75 -19.36 15.94
C GLU A 157 3.39 -20.21 17.05
N GLN A 158 3.03 -19.96 18.31
CA GLN A 158 3.60 -20.64 19.47
C GLN A 158 2.99 -22.02 19.74
N ALA A 159 1.88 -22.36 19.10
CA ALA A 159 1.22 -23.66 19.23
C ALA A 159 2.06 -24.76 18.54
N ARG A 160 3.09 -25.25 19.25
CA ARG A 160 4.13 -26.19 18.81
C ARG A 160 3.67 -27.51 18.18
N PHE A 161 2.39 -27.87 18.22
CA PHE A 161 1.94 -29.26 18.00
C PHE A 161 0.98 -29.50 16.81
N ALA A 162 0.62 -28.50 16.02
CA ALA A 162 -0.22 -28.73 14.84
C ALA A 162 0.34 -28.04 13.60
N GLU A 163 0.92 -28.83 12.70
CA GLU A 163 1.42 -28.36 11.40
C GLU A 163 0.32 -27.65 10.58
N SER A 164 -0.95 -28.02 10.83
CA SER A 164 -2.16 -27.42 10.29
C SER A 164 -2.52 -26.02 10.86
N ARG A 165 -1.80 -25.51 11.86
CA ARG A 165 -2.04 -24.20 12.49
C ARG A 165 -0.95 -23.15 12.22
N ARG A 166 0.07 -23.46 11.39
CA ARG A 166 1.15 -22.51 11.10
C ARG A 166 0.60 -21.19 10.54
N ALA A 167 1.02 -20.08 11.14
CA ALA A 167 0.70 -18.72 10.72
C ALA A 167 1.98 -17.97 10.34
N GLY A 168 1.95 -17.27 9.21
CA GLY A 168 3.10 -16.49 8.75
C GLY A 168 2.90 -15.96 7.34
N PHE A 169 3.98 -15.43 6.76
CA PHE A 169 3.98 -14.87 5.42
C PHE A 169 5.01 -15.56 4.54
N LEU A 170 4.64 -15.87 3.30
CA LEU A 170 5.55 -16.33 2.26
C LEU A 170 5.73 -15.23 1.22
N LEU A 171 6.98 -14.92 0.89
CA LEU A 171 7.32 -14.05 -0.23
C LEU A 171 7.42 -14.93 -1.48
N ILE A 172 6.48 -14.80 -2.41
CA ILE A 172 6.45 -15.61 -3.64
C ILE A 172 6.87 -14.76 -4.83
N ASN A 173 7.78 -15.29 -5.66
CA ASN A 173 8.02 -14.75 -6.99
C ASN A 173 6.94 -15.31 -7.94
N LYS A 174 5.87 -14.55 -8.14
CA LYS A 174 4.75 -14.96 -8.99
C LYS A 174 5.24 -15.11 -10.44
N PRO A 175 5.08 -16.29 -11.06
CA PRO A 175 5.41 -16.47 -12.48
C PRO A 175 4.42 -15.72 -13.38
N MET A 176 4.82 -15.53 -14.64
CA MET A 176 3.96 -14.97 -15.67
C MET A 176 2.77 -15.91 -15.92
N ASP A 177 1.65 -15.35 -16.40
CA ASP A 177 0.41 -16.02 -16.78
C ASP A 177 -0.37 -16.69 -15.65
N TRP A 178 0.15 -16.69 -14.43
CA TRP A 178 -0.59 -17.11 -13.23
C TRP A 178 -1.37 -15.94 -12.64
N THR A 179 -2.64 -16.14 -12.30
CA THR A 179 -3.33 -15.19 -11.44
C THR A 179 -2.76 -15.23 -10.01
N SER A 180 -2.95 -14.16 -9.24
CA SER A 180 -2.58 -14.19 -7.82
C SER A 180 -3.37 -15.24 -7.02
N HIS A 181 -4.56 -15.65 -7.50
CA HIS A 181 -5.36 -16.70 -6.85
C HIS A 181 -4.85 -18.10 -7.20
N ASP A 182 -4.26 -18.30 -8.38
CA ASP A 182 -3.64 -19.58 -8.75
C ASP A 182 -2.42 -19.87 -7.86
N VAL A 183 -1.62 -18.84 -7.54
CA VAL A 183 -0.56 -18.93 -6.53
C VAL A 183 -1.12 -19.41 -5.20
N VAL A 184 -2.20 -18.79 -4.72
CA VAL A 184 -2.86 -19.18 -3.48
C VAL A 184 -3.35 -20.63 -3.54
N ALA A 185 -3.95 -21.06 -4.65
CA ALA A 185 -4.42 -22.43 -4.84
C ALA A 185 -3.25 -23.43 -4.80
N LYS A 186 -2.13 -23.13 -5.45
CA LYS A 186 -0.92 -23.95 -5.40
C LYS A 186 -0.33 -24.02 -3.99
N LEU A 187 -0.29 -22.91 -3.26
CA LEU A 187 0.15 -22.90 -1.86
C LEU A 187 -0.78 -23.71 -0.95
N ARG A 188 -2.09 -23.71 -1.18
CA ARG A 188 -3.03 -24.59 -0.43
C ARG A 188 -2.70 -26.07 -0.65
N SER A 189 -2.39 -26.44 -1.89
CA SER A 189 -1.95 -27.80 -2.23
C SER A 189 -0.62 -28.17 -1.58
N ILE A 190 0.36 -27.25 -1.55
CA ILE A 190 1.68 -27.49 -0.95
C ILE A 190 1.58 -27.60 0.58
N THR A 191 0.90 -26.64 1.22
CA THR A 191 0.91 -26.50 2.69
C THR A 191 -0.17 -27.34 3.39
N GLY A 192 -1.23 -27.72 2.68
CA GLY A 192 -2.44 -28.31 3.27
C GLY A 192 -3.32 -27.32 4.03
N ILE A 193 -2.94 -26.03 4.11
CA ILE A 193 -3.66 -25.01 4.88
C ILE A 193 -4.69 -24.32 3.97
N LYS A 194 -5.97 -24.38 4.32
CA LYS A 194 -7.06 -23.77 3.52
C LYS A 194 -7.05 -22.24 3.62
N GLN A 195 -6.77 -21.70 4.80
CA GLN A 195 -6.78 -20.25 5.07
C GLN A 195 -5.50 -19.60 4.53
N ILE A 196 -5.52 -19.22 3.25
CA ILE A 196 -4.43 -18.50 2.58
C ILE A 196 -5.02 -17.33 1.79
N GLY A 197 -4.36 -16.18 1.86
CA GLY A 197 -4.66 -14.98 1.08
C GLY A 197 -3.37 -14.25 0.67
N HIS A 198 -3.48 -13.13 -0.04
CA HIS A 198 -2.34 -12.33 -0.49
C HIS A 198 -2.51 -10.83 -0.13
N THR A 199 -1.41 -10.09 -0.01
CA THR A 199 -1.44 -8.68 0.43
C THR A 199 -1.60 -7.66 -0.71
N GLY A 200 -1.71 -8.12 -1.96
CA GLY A 200 -1.98 -7.24 -3.10
C GLY A 200 -1.89 -7.98 -4.42
N THR A 201 -2.97 -7.95 -5.20
CA THR A 201 -3.06 -8.66 -6.49
C THR A 201 -2.02 -8.14 -7.49
N LEU A 202 -1.42 -9.07 -8.22
CA LEU A 202 -0.71 -8.83 -9.49
C LEU A 202 -1.56 -9.37 -10.63
N ASP A 203 -1.56 -8.63 -11.75
CA ASP A 203 -2.19 -9.04 -12.99
C ASP A 203 -1.56 -10.35 -13.52
N PRO A 204 -2.29 -11.17 -14.30
CA PRO A 204 -1.78 -12.46 -14.77
C PRO A 204 -0.47 -12.32 -15.56
N PHE A 205 -0.40 -11.37 -16.49
CA PHE A 205 0.79 -11.11 -17.32
C PHE A 205 1.97 -10.51 -16.54
N ALA A 206 1.73 -9.98 -15.33
CA ALA A 206 2.77 -9.41 -14.49
C ALA A 206 3.56 -10.51 -13.76
N THR A 207 4.77 -10.21 -13.31
CA THR A 207 5.61 -11.11 -12.50
C THR A 207 6.04 -10.43 -11.20
N GLY A 208 6.74 -11.18 -10.35
CA GLY A 208 7.43 -10.61 -9.20
C GLY A 208 6.72 -10.82 -7.87
N LEU A 209 7.02 -9.95 -6.90
CA LEU A 209 6.78 -10.21 -5.49
C LEU A 209 5.30 -10.25 -5.14
N LEU A 210 4.84 -11.36 -4.59
CA LEU A 210 3.51 -11.55 -4.02
C LEU A 210 3.63 -12.10 -2.60
N ILE A 211 3.31 -11.27 -1.60
CA ILE A 211 3.31 -11.70 -0.20
C ILE A 211 2.00 -12.45 0.06
N CYS A 212 2.12 -13.72 0.44
CA CYS A 212 1.02 -14.62 0.74
C CYS A 212 0.94 -14.84 2.25
N ALA A 213 -0.21 -14.56 2.85
CA ALA A 213 -0.47 -14.78 4.26
C ALA A 213 -1.07 -16.17 4.49
N ILE A 214 -0.50 -16.93 5.42
CA ILE A 214 -0.85 -18.31 5.74
C ILE A 214 -1.51 -18.36 7.13
N GLY A 215 -2.60 -19.11 7.27
CA GLY A 215 -3.31 -19.30 8.54
C GLY A 215 -3.87 -17.98 9.07
N GLN A 216 -3.73 -17.74 10.38
CA GLN A 216 -4.22 -16.49 11.00
C GLN A 216 -3.49 -15.24 10.53
N ALA A 217 -2.32 -15.35 9.91
CA ALA A 217 -1.63 -14.19 9.35
C ALA A 217 -2.50 -13.48 8.30
N THR A 218 -3.45 -14.19 7.67
CA THR A 218 -4.46 -13.58 6.78
C THR A 218 -5.25 -12.45 7.44
N LYS A 219 -5.47 -12.50 8.76
CA LYS A 219 -6.22 -11.48 9.52
C LYS A 219 -5.41 -10.22 9.83
N ILE A 220 -4.11 -10.24 9.58
CA ILE A 220 -3.19 -9.12 9.78
C ILE A 220 -2.49 -8.70 8.49
N ALA A 221 -2.86 -9.31 7.36
CA ALA A 221 -2.27 -9.05 6.05
C ALA A 221 -2.36 -7.58 5.61
N GLY A 222 -3.25 -6.79 6.20
CA GLY A 222 -3.34 -5.36 5.91
C GLY A 222 -2.24 -4.49 6.50
N VAL A 223 -1.36 -4.99 7.38
CA VAL A 223 -0.18 -4.20 7.80
C VAL A 223 0.64 -3.77 6.59
N PHE A 224 0.66 -4.57 5.52
CA PHE A 224 1.41 -4.29 4.29
C PHE A 224 0.78 -3.20 3.40
N ASN A 225 -0.45 -2.75 3.69
CA ASN A 225 -1.12 -1.71 2.91
C ASN A 225 -0.47 -0.34 3.07
N VAL A 226 0.30 -0.14 4.14
CA VAL A 226 1.00 1.11 4.45
C VAL A 226 2.31 1.26 3.68
N LEU A 227 2.81 0.15 3.14
CA LEU A 227 4.10 0.09 2.46
C LEU A 227 3.98 0.61 1.03
N SER A 228 4.99 1.32 0.54
CA SER A 228 5.12 1.63 -0.88
C SER A 228 5.37 0.37 -1.71
N LYS A 229 5.15 0.45 -3.01
CA LYS A 229 5.45 -0.65 -3.95
C LYS A 229 6.43 -0.15 -5.00
N ILE A 230 7.36 -1.03 -5.38
CA ILE A 230 8.34 -0.77 -6.44
C ILE A 230 8.04 -1.68 -7.63
N TYR A 231 7.92 -1.08 -8.80
CA TYR A 231 7.67 -1.77 -10.06
C TYR A 231 8.74 -1.43 -11.09
N GLU A 232 9.05 -2.40 -11.93
CA GLU A 232 9.70 -2.20 -13.22
C GLU A 232 8.69 -2.53 -14.31
N ALA A 233 8.57 -1.64 -15.29
CA ALA A 233 7.53 -1.68 -16.30
C ALA A 233 8.06 -1.33 -17.68
N ALA A 234 7.69 -2.10 -18.70
CA ALA A 234 7.96 -1.78 -20.10
C ALA A 234 6.69 -1.22 -20.74
N ILE A 235 6.80 -0.06 -21.39
CA ILE A 235 5.67 0.67 -21.99
C ILE A 235 5.92 0.80 -23.49
N THR A 236 4.90 0.46 -24.27
CA THR A 236 4.92 0.54 -25.73
C THR A 236 4.01 1.68 -26.19
N LEU A 237 4.56 2.69 -26.86
CA LEU A 237 3.82 3.86 -27.35
C LEU A 237 3.10 3.59 -28.68
N GLY A 238 2.07 4.38 -28.97
CA GLY A 238 1.37 4.33 -30.26
C GLY A 238 0.36 3.19 -30.39
N VAL A 239 0.14 2.44 -29.31
CA VAL A 239 -0.83 1.35 -29.20
C VAL A 239 -1.72 1.61 -28.00
N THR A 240 -3.00 1.24 -28.09
CA THR A 240 -3.95 1.29 -26.97
C THR A 240 -4.80 0.02 -26.99
N SER A 241 -5.22 -0.44 -25.81
CA SER A 241 -6.09 -1.61 -25.62
C SER A 241 -7.16 -1.31 -24.57
N ASP A 242 -8.22 -2.12 -24.52
CA ASP A 242 -9.31 -1.99 -23.54
C ASP A 242 -8.89 -2.33 -22.09
N THR A 243 -7.84 -3.12 -21.90
CA THR A 243 -7.25 -3.44 -20.58
C THR A 243 -6.08 -2.54 -20.19
N TYR A 244 -5.61 -1.68 -21.10
CA TYR A 244 -4.37 -0.88 -21.00
C TYR A 244 -3.07 -1.69 -20.89
N ASP A 245 -3.12 -2.98 -21.21
CA ASP A 245 -1.97 -3.87 -21.25
C ASP A 245 -1.95 -4.72 -22.54
N ARG A 246 -0.90 -5.53 -22.70
CA ARG A 246 -0.71 -6.42 -23.86
C ARG A 246 -1.78 -7.51 -24.04
N THR A 247 -2.61 -7.78 -23.03
CA THR A 247 -3.63 -8.84 -23.08
C THR A 247 -4.99 -8.33 -23.57
N GLY A 248 -5.16 -7.02 -23.67
CA GLY A 248 -6.41 -6.39 -24.10
C GLY A 248 -6.62 -6.46 -25.60
N LYS A 249 -7.89 -6.31 -26.00
CA LYS A 249 -8.26 -6.17 -27.39
C LYS A 249 -7.88 -4.77 -27.87
N ILE A 250 -7.18 -4.71 -29.00
CA ILE A 250 -6.96 -3.45 -29.71
C ILE A 250 -8.29 -3.11 -30.39
N PRO A 251 -8.92 -1.95 -30.07
CA PRO A 251 -10.22 -1.61 -30.64
C PRO A 251 -10.14 -1.48 -32.16
N ILE A 252 -10.92 -2.31 -32.86
CA ILE A 252 -11.07 -2.28 -34.33
C ILE A 252 -11.98 -1.11 -34.69
N ARG A 253 -11.52 -0.20 -35.57
CA ARG A 253 -12.41 0.83 -36.14
C ARG A 253 -13.38 0.20 -37.13
N PRO A 254 -14.67 0.59 -37.14
CA PRO A 254 -15.48 0.46 -38.34
C PRO A 254 -14.78 1.23 -39.48
N ARG A 255 -14.60 0.59 -40.64
CA ARG A 255 -14.21 1.30 -41.87
C ARG A 255 -15.40 2.14 -42.33
N ALA A 256 -15.59 3.33 -41.76
CA ALA A 256 -16.63 4.24 -42.23
C ALA A 256 -16.30 4.70 -43.64
N HIS A 257 -17.15 4.33 -44.61
CA HIS A 257 -17.18 4.93 -45.92
C HIS A 257 -17.45 6.44 -45.77
N GLY A 258 -16.44 7.27 -46.07
CA GLY A 258 -16.65 8.65 -46.49
C GLY A 258 -17.10 9.70 -45.47
N ARG A 259 -16.98 9.50 -44.15
CA ARG A 259 -17.17 10.61 -43.18
C ARG A 259 -16.00 10.75 -42.22
N GLU A 260 -15.40 11.93 -42.21
CA GLU A 260 -14.33 12.32 -41.29
C GLU A 260 -14.82 12.20 -39.85
N VAL A 261 -14.22 11.28 -39.10
CA VAL A 261 -14.36 11.20 -37.65
C VAL A 261 -13.19 11.95 -37.00
N ASN A 262 -13.55 12.81 -36.05
CA ASN A 262 -12.71 13.69 -35.25
C ASN A 262 -11.38 13.01 -34.81
N PRO A 263 -10.18 13.56 -35.15
CA PRO A 263 -8.89 12.85 -35.00
C PRO A 263 -8.42 12.60 -33.55
N LYS A 264 -9.12 13.12 -32.54
CA LYS A 264 -8.57 13.22 -31.16
C LYS A 264 -8.57 11.92 -30.36
N PHE A 265 -9.26 10.87 -30.81
CA PHE A 265 -9.29 9.58 -30.12
C PHE A 265 -9.41 8.46 -31.15
N HIS A 266 -8.30 7.88 -31.64
CA HIS A 266 -8.19 6.43 -31.97
C HIS A 266 -6.95 6.10 -32.82
N PRO A 267 -6.43 4.86 -32.71
CA PRO A 267 -5.19 4.42 -33.32
C PRO A 267 -5.40 4.11 -34.81
N ARG A 268 -5.03 5.06 -35.68
CA ARG A 268 -3.99 4.69 -36.64
C ARG A 268 -2.69 4.72 -35.83
N ILE A 269 -1.64 3.98 -36.20
CA ILE A 269 -0.29 4.54 -36.05
C ILE A 269 -0.44 5.93 -36.66
N ASN A 270 -0.55 6.97 -35.83
CA ASN A 270 -1.12 8.24 -36.27
C ASN A 270 -0.27 8.66 -37.46
N ARG A 271 -0.82 8.59 -38.68
CA ARG A 271 -0.03 8.76 -39.91
C ARG A 271 0.55 10.18 -40.01
N GLY A 272 0.16 11.08 -39.09
CA GLY A 272 0.74 12.41 -38.86
C GLY A 272 1.31 12.67 -37.46
N LEU A 273 1.35 11.70 -36.52
CA LEU A 273 2.19 11.84 -35.33
C LEU A 273 3.45 11.02 -35.57
N ASN A 274 4.55 11.73 -35.73
CA ASN A 274 5.87 11.15 -35.77
C ASN A 274 6.17 10.49 -34.42
N ASN A 275 5.74 9.24 -34.23
CA ASN A 275 6.20 8.40 -33.11
C ASN A 275 7.74 8.32 -33.10
N SER A 276 8.35 8.45 -34.29
CA SER A 276 9.79 8.60 -34.52
C SER A 276 10.41 9.90 -33.97
N GLN A 277 9.61 10.88 -33.52
CA GLN A 277 10.10 12.15 -32.94
C GLN A 277 9.97 12.22 -31.41
N ILE A 278 9.44 11.20 -30.74
CA ILE A 278 9.42 11.22 -29.27
C ILE A 278 10.83 10.93 -28.76
N SER A 279 11.54 11.99 -28.39
CA SER A 279 12.89 11.89 -27.83
C SER A 279 12.86 11.29 -26.42
N LYS A 280 13.98 10.67 -26.04
CA LYS A 280 14.25 10.25 -24.65
C LYS A 280 14.03 11.39 -23.65
N SER A 281 14.47 12.61 -23.99
CA SER A 281 14.32 13.79 -23.13
C SER A 281 12.86 14.20 -22.93
N LYS A 282 12.02 14.10 -23.97
CA LYS A 282 10.59 14.37 -23.86
C LYS A 282 9.90 13.39 -22.91
N ILE A 283 10.25 12.10 -23.00
CA ILE A 283 9.76 11.07 -22.07
C ILE A 283 10.19 11.41 -20.64
N GLN A 284 11.48 11.67 -20.40
CA GLN A 284 11.98 11.99 -19.07
C GLN A 284 11.25 13.20 -18.45
N ASN A 285 11.00 14.26 -19.21
CA ASN A 285 10.28 15.44 -18.74
C ASN A 285 8.82 15.12 -18.40
N ILE A 286 8.14 14.31 -19.22
CA ILE A 286 6.76 13.91 -18.93
C ILE A 286 6.68 13.02 -17.70
N LEU A 287 7.61 12.07 -17.52
CA LEU A 287 7.64 11.21 -16.33
C LEU A 287 7.74 12.04 -15.04
N LYS A 288 8.57 13.10 -14.99
CA LYS A 288 8.67 14.00 -13.83
C LYS A 288 7.33 14.61 -13.43
N SER A 289 6.47 14.90 -14.40
CA SER A 289 5.16 15.52 -14.14
C SER A 289 4.14 14.59 -13.46
N PHE A 290 4.44 13.29 -13.36
CA PHE A 290 3.64 12.33 -12.62
C PHE A 290 4.10 12.15 -11.17
N ILE A 291 5.22 12.76 -10.75
CA ILE A 291 5.71 12.66 -9.37
C ILE A 291 4.80 13.48 -8.45
N GLY A 292 4.48 12.92 -7.27
CA GLY A 292 3.63 13.53 -6.27
C GLY A 292 2.22 12.94 -6.22
N LYS A 293 1.36 13.60 -5.44
CA LYS A 293 -0.04 13.21 -5.23
C LYS A 293 -0.88 13.53 -6.45
N GLN A 294 -1.71 12.58 -6.85
CA GLN A 294 -2.62 12.75 -7.98
C GLN A 294 -3.85 11.84 -7.85
N GLN A 295 -4.86 12.15 -8.65
CA GLN A 295 -6.05 11.31 -8.78
C GLN A 295 -5.87 10.37 -9.97
N GLN A 296 -6.08 9.08 -9.75
CA GLN A 296 -6.04 8.07 -10.80
C GLN A 296 -7.37 7.36 -10.93
N LEU A 297 -7.87 7.23 -12.15
CA LEU A 297 -9.07 6.45 -12.43
C LEU A 297 -8.72 4.95 -12.49
N PRO A 298 -9.23 4.09 -11.58
CA PRO A 298 -8.95 2.66 -11.63
C PRO A 298 -9.44 2.05 -12.96
N PRO A 299 -8.74 1.10 -13.59
CA PRO A 299 -9.18 0.47 -14.83
C PRO A 299 -10.41 -0.42 -14.62
N MET A 300 -11.20 -0.65 -15.68
CA MET A 300 -12.39 -1.52 -15.62
C MET A 300 -12.00 -2.97 -15.28
N PHE A 301 -10.88 -3.46 -15.83
CA PHE A 301 -10.32 -4.76 -15.50
C PHE A 301 -9.49 -4.68 -14.21
N SER A 302 -10.16 -4.46 -13.07
CA SER A 302 -9.54 -4.43 -11.75
C SER A 302 -10.35 -5.17 -10.68
N ALA A 303 -9.68 -5.53 -9.58
CA ALA A 303 -10.30 -6.20 -8.43
C ALA A 303 -11.05 -5.23 -7.49
N LYS A 304 -11.03 -3.92 -7.74
CA LYS A 304 -11.77 -2.93 -6.95
C LYS A 304 -13.26 -3.26 -6.99
N LYS A 305 -13.94 -3.12 -5.84
CA LYS A 305 -15.38 -3.37 -5.73
C LYS A 305 -16.17 -2.07 -5.86
N VAL A 306 -17.29 -2.14 -6.58
CA VAL A 306 -18.33 -1.11 -6.64
C VAL A 306 -19.65 -1.84 -6.43
N ASP A 307 -20.44 -1.40 -5.45
CA ASP A 307 -21.72 -2.03 -5.06
C ASP A 307 -21.59 -3.54 -4.80
N GLY A 308 -20.52 -3.93 -4.10
CA GLY A 308 -20.23 -5.31 -3.71
C GLY A 308 -19.61 -6.22 -4.80
N LYS A 309 -19.66 -5.83 -6.08
CA LYS A 309 -19.12 -6.59 -7.22
C LYS A 309 -17.76 -6.08 -7.66
N LYS A 310 -16.87 -6.96 -8.15
CA LYS A 310 -15.55 -6.53 -8.65
C LYS A 310 -15.67 -5.96 -10.06
N LEU A 311 -14.90 -4.90 -10.37
CA LEU A 311 -14.98 -4.22 -11.67
C LEU A 311 -14.70 -5.16 -12.85
N TYR A 312 -13.75 -6.10 -12.72
CA TYR A 312 -13.47 -7.04 -13.82
C TYR A 312 -14.64 -7.99 -14.13
N GLU A 313 -15.50 -8.30 -13.16
CA GLU A 313 -16.68 -9.17 -13.37
C GLU A 313 -17.70 -8.46 -14.25
N ILE A 314 -17.88 -7.16 -14.04
CA ILE A 314 -18.74 -6.29 -14.84
C ILE A 314 -18.15 -6.08 -16.24
N ALA A 315 -16.84 -5.84 -16.34
CA ALA A 315 -16.15 -5.66 -17.62
C ALA A 315 -16.26 -6.88 -18.54
N ARG A 316 -16.16 -8.10 -17.97
CA ARG A 316 -16.33 -9.35 -18.72
C ARG A 316 -17.75 -9.56 -19.27
N GLN A 317 -18.74 -8.90 -18.70
CA GLN A 317 -20.11 -8.85 -19.22
C GLN A 317 -20.29 -7.78 -20.32
N GLY A 318 -19.21 -7.12 -20.76
CA GLY A 318 -19.24 -6.03 -21.73
C GLY A 318 -19.83 -4.73 -21.16
N LYS A 319 -20.04 -4.63 -19.85
CA LYS A 319 -20.62 -3.46 -19.19
C LYS A 319 -19.52 -2.53 -18.69
N THR A 320 -19.76 -1.22 -18.80
CA THR A 320 -18.90 -0.18 -18.23
C THR A 320 -19.67 0.56 -17.14
N ILE A 321 -18.97 0.94 -16.06
CA ILE A 321 -19.55 1.76 -15.00
C ILE A 321 -18.70 3.01 -14.74
N ALA A 322 -19.36 4.07 -14.28
CA ALA A 322 -18.69 5.25 -13.76
C ALA A 322 -17.87 4.85 -12.53
N ARG A 323 -16.60 5.28 -12.49
CA ARG A 323 -15.66 4.97 -11.41
C ARG A 323 -15.22 6.28 -10.78
N LYS A 324 -15.14 6.33 -9.46
CA LYS A 324 -14.54 7.47 -8.76
C LYS A 324 -13.01 7.36 -8.81
N PRO A 325 -12.29 8.45 -9.14
CA PRO A 325 -10.83 8.49 -9.01
C PRO A 325 -10.39 8.12 -7.58
N SER A 326 -9.23 7.50 -7.49
CA SER A 326 -8.56 7.18 -6.24
C SER A 326 -7.32 8.05 -6.11
N GLU A 327 -7.10 8.61 -4.93
CA GLU A 327 -5.86 9.31 -4.62
C GLU A 327 -4.70 8.30 -4.57
N ILE A 328 -3.65 8.62 -5.30
CA ILE A 328 -2.39 7.88 -5.34
C ILE A 328 -1.23 8.86 -5.20
N GLU A 329 -0.05 8.33 -4.91
CA GLU A 329 1.18 9.10 -4.89
C GLU A 329 2.30 8.34 -5.60
N ILE A 330 2.97 9.01 -6.53
CA ILE A 330 4.18 8.51 -7.17
C ILE A 330 5.36 9.19 -6.50
N TYR A 331 6.07 8.44 -5.66
CA TYR A 331 7.22 8.96 -4.93
C TYR A 331 8.43 9.15 -5.85
N LYS A 332 8.60 8.24 -6.81
CA LYS A 332 9.73 8.27 -7.75
C LYS A 332 9.35 7.57 -9.04
N ILE A 333 9.82 8.10 -10.16
CA ILE A 333 9.72 7.46 -11.47
C ILE A 333 11.00 7.72 -12.27
N GLU A 334 11.63 6.66 -12.76
CA GLU A 334 12.94 6.73 -13.42
C GLU A 334 12.88 6.02 -14.76
N LEU A 335 13.38 6.68 -15.80
CA LEU A 335 13.58 6.04 -17.10
C LEU A 335 14.84 5.16 -17.05
N LEU A 336 14.66 3.84 -17.12
CA LEU A 336 15.74 2.86 -17.12
C LEU A 336 16.30 2.68 -18.52
N ARG A 337 15.42 2.48 -19.51
CA ARG A 337 15.80 2.17 -20.88
C ARG A 337 14.84 2.83 -21.87
N TYR A 338 15.38 3.22 -23.02
CA TYR A 338 14.59 3.69 -24.16
C TYR A 338 15.09 2.97 -25.41
N LYS A 339 14.15 2.41 -26.16
CA LYS A 339 14.39 1.69 -27.41
C LYS A 339 13.40 2.15 -28.46
N ILE A 340 13.81 1.99 -29.69
CA ILE A 340 12.95 2.13 -30.84
C ILE A 340 12.84 0.76 -31.48
N GLN A 341 11.65 0.17 -31.49
CA GLN A 341 11.41 -1.10 -32.15
C GLN A 341 11.06 -0.85 -33.63
N PRO A 342 11.73 -1.52 -34.58
CA PRO A 342 11.32 -1.47 -35.97
C PRO A 342 9.98 -2.17 -36.12
N THR A 343 9.04 -1.56 -36.84
CA THR A 343 7.85 -2.31 -37.28
C THR A 343 8.18 -3.08 -38.55
N PHE A 344 7.47 -4.16 -38.84
CA PHE A 344 7.65 -4.94 -40.06
C PHE A 344 6.43 -4.77 -40.96
N ARG A 345 6.66 -4.79 -42.28
CA ARG A 345 5.62 -4.80 -43.33
C ARG A 345 5.76 -6.05 -44.17
N GLN A 346 4.66 -6.51 -44.76
CA GLN A 346 4.73 -7.54 -45.79
C GLN A 346 5.41 -6.96 -47.04
N ALA A 347 6.32 -7.74 -47.64
CA ALA A 347 6.87 -7.42 -48.94
C ALA A 347 5.75 -7.40 -50.00
N GLN A 348 5.69 -6.35 -50.82
CA GLN A 348 4.83 -6.38 -52.00
C GLN A 348 5.53 -7.17 -53.11
N GLY A 349 4.89 -8.22 -53.62
CA GLY A 349 5.31 -8.90 -54.86
C GLY A 349 6.30 -10.07 -54.73
N GLY A 350 5.97 -11.14 -53.99
CA GLY A 350 6.73 -12.39 -54.08
C GLY A 350 6.13 -13.56 -53.27
N ALA A 351 6.24 -14.78 -53.78
CA ALA A 351 5.60 -16.02 -53.29
C ALA A 351 6.13 -16.57 -51.94
N ARG A 352 6.63 -15.72 -51.04
CA ARG A 352 6.95 -16.09 -49.65
C ARG A 352 6.54 -14.95 -48.74
N ASN A 353 5.86 -15.27 -47.63
CA ASN A 353 5.51 -14.38 -46.52
C ASN A 353 6.76 -13.78 -45.84
N LYS A 354 7.57 -13.00 -46.56
CA LYS A 354 8.78 -12.38 -46.04
C LYS A 354 8.40 -11.03 -45.43
N GLN A 355 8.45 -10.95 -44.11
CA GLN A 355 8.33 -9.69 -43.38
C GLN A 355 9.63 -8.91 -43.55
N ILE A 356 9.53 -7.64 -43.95
CA ILE A 356 10.68 -6.73 -44.12
C ILE A 356 10.51 -5.57 -43.13
N PRO A 357 11.57 -5.07 -42.48
CA PRO A 357 11.50 -3.86 -41.68
C PRO A 357 10.80 -2.72 -42.45
N ASN A 358 9.89 -2.03 -41.77
CA ASN A 358 9.19 -0.87 -42.26
C ASN A 358 9.93 0.38 -41.77
N PRO A 359 10.79 0.99 -42.61
CA PRO A 359 11.58 2.15 -42.22
C PRO A 359 10.73 3.39 -41.87
N LYS A 360 9.44 3.40 -42.26
CA LYS A 360 8.52 4.52 -42.03
C LYS A 360 7.69 4.40 -40.74
N SER A 361 7.84 3.33 -39.97
CA SER A 361 7.06 3.11 -38.76
C SER A 361 7.92 2.46 -37.69
N GLN A 362 8.12 3.20 -36.61
CA GLN A 362 8.90 2.80 -35.46
C GLN A 362 8.04 2.96 -34.22
N ILE A 363 8.14 1.99 -33.31
CA ILE A 363 7.39 2.00 -32.06
C ILE A 363 8.38 2.26 -30.91
N PRO A 364 8.32 3.45 -30.28
CA PRO A 364 9.09 3.70 -29.09
C PRO A 364 8.62 2.78 -27.96
N ASN A 365 9.57 2.09 -27.35
CA ASN A 365 9.37 1.28 -26.17
C ASN A 365 10.35 1.73 -25.10
N PHE A 366 9.89 1.84 -23.86
CA PHE A 366 10.75 2.28 -22.78
C PHE A 366 10.43 1.58 -21.48
N GLU A 367 11.48 1.41 -20.67
CA GLU A 367 11.42 0.72 -19.38
C GLU A 367 11.56 1.77 -18.28
N ILE A 368 10.66 1.73 -17.30
CA ILE A 368 10.66 2.63 -16.14
C ILE A 368 10.69 1.85 -14.83
N ARG A 369 11.29 2.46 -13.80
CA ARG A 369 11.14 2.06 -12.41
C ARG A 369 10.21 3.04 -11.71
N ILE A 370 9.20 2.54 -10.99
CA ILE A 370 8.22 3.35 -10.28
C ILE A 370 8.22 2.96 -8.79
N VAL A 371 8.28 3.94 -7.91
CA VAL A 371 8.01 3.81 -6.47
C VAL A 371 6.71 4.55 -6.18
N CYS A 372 5.68 3.85 -5.70
CA CYS A 372 4.33 4.40 -5.58
C CYS A 372 3.58 3.91 -4.34
N SER A 373 2.50 4.61 -4.01
CA SER A 373 1.58 4.24 -2.94
C SER A 373 0.74 3.00 -3.29
N THR A 374 0.17 2.36 -2.27
CA THR A 374 -0.83 1.29 -2.45
C THR A 374 -2.01 1.76 -3.27
N GLY A 375 -2.55 0.88 -4.13
CA GLY A 375 -3.71 1.19 -4.97
C GLY A 375 -3.38 1.82 -6.32
N THR A 376 -2.10 2.14 -6.57
CA THR A 376 -1.63 2.63 -7.88
C THR A 376 -1.72 1.55 -8.94
N TYR A 377 -2.44 1.82 -10.02
CA TYR A 377 -2.53 0.98 -11.21
C TYR A 377 -1.48 1.40 -12.23
N ILE A 378 -0.42 0.59 -12.40
CA ILE A 378 0.65 0.88 -13.37
C ILE A 378 0.12 0.85 -14.82
N ARG A 379 -0.93 0.07 -15.10
CA ARG A 379 -1.64 0.07 -16.40
C ARG A 379 -2.25 1.42 -16.73
N THR A 380 -2.95 2.03 -15.77
CA THR A 380 -3.50 3.38 -15.94
C THR A 380 -2.38 4.41 -16.06
N LEU A 381 -1.30 4.28 -15.27
CA LEU A 381 -0.13 5.17 -15.40
C LEU A 381 0.48 5.11 -16.81
N ALA A 382 0.64 3.90 -17.38
CA ALA A 382 1.12 3.74 -18.75
C ALA A 382 0.17 4.40 -19.76
N HIS A 383 -1.13 4.19 -19.62
CA HIS A 383 -2.15 4.84 -20.45
C HIS A 383 -2.04 6.37 -20.38
N ASP A 384 -1.98 6.94 -19.17
CA ASP A 384 -1.93 8.38 -18.94
C ASP A 384 -0.64 9.02 -19.49
N ILE A 385 0.50 8.32 -19.35
CA ILE A 385 1.76 8.73 -19.99
C ILE A 385 1.59 8.79 -21.52
N GLY A 386 0.97 7.77 -22.10
CA GLY A 386 0.65 7.72 -23.53
C GLY A 386 -0.28 8.86 -23.99
N GLN A 387 -1.30 9.18 -23.19
CA GLN A 387 -2.19 10.31 -23.48
C GLN A 387 -1.45 11.64 -23.43
N LYS A 388 -0.61 11.86 -22.42
CA LYS A 388 0.17 13.09 -22.26
C LYS A 388 1.23 13.26 -23.36
N LEU A 389 1.72 12.15 -23.92
CA LEU A 389 2.59 12.13 -25.09
C LEU A 389 1.83 12.31 -26.42
N GLY A 390 0.51 12.17 -26.43
CA GLY A 390 -0.34 12.27 -27.61
C GLY A 390 -0.33 11.02 -28.51
N THR A 391 0.21 9.91 -28.04
CA THR A 391 0.36 8.67 -28.83
C THR A 391 -0.53 7.53 -28.37
N GLY A 392 -0.99 7.58 -27.11
CA GLY A 392 -1.47 6.41 -26.42
C GLY A 392 -0.34 5.43 -26.09
N ALA A 393 -0.59 4.55 -25.14
CA ALA A 393 0.35 3.50 -24.77
C ALA A 393 -0.35 2.29 -24.15
N ILE A 394 0.36 1.16 -24.15
CA ILE A 394 0.02 -0.03 -23.37
C ILE A 394 1.17 -0.39 -22.45
N LEU A 395 0.83 -1.03 -21.33
CA LEU A 395 1.80 -1.72 -20.48
C LEU A 395 2.13 -3.09 -21.06
N GLU A 396 3.36 -3.26 -21.52
CA GLU A 396 3.87 -4.49 -22.15
C GLU A 396 4.28 -5.52 -21.09
N GLU A 397 5.14 -5.09 -20.17
CA GLU A 397 5.68 -5.92 -19.10
C GLU A 397 5.53 -5.21 -17.77
N LEU A 398 5.32 -5.99 -16.71
CA LEU A 398 5.22 -5.49 -15.35
C LEU A 398 5.86 -6.48 -14.38
N LYS A 399 6.80 -6.01 -13.58
CA LYS A 399 7.43 -6.78 -12.50
C LYS A 399 7.37 -5.98 -11.20
N ARG A 400 6.75 -6.53 -10.16
CA ARG A 400 6.83 -5.94 -8.81
C ARG A 400 8.11 -6.43 -8.14
N THR A 401 9.05 -5.53 -7.91
CA THR A 401 10.37 -5.86 -7.34
C THR A 401 10.41 -5.71 -5.83
N ALA A 402 9.56 -4.88 -5.24
CA ALA A 402 9.49 -4.73 -3.78
C ALA A 402 8.12 -4.25 -3.28
N ILE A 403 7.85 -4.53 -2.00
CA ILE A 403 6.77 -3.97 -1.20
C ILE A 403 7.39 -3.50 0.13
N GLY A 404 7.57 -2.20 0.32
CA GLY A 404 8.39 -1.66 1.40
C GLY A 404 9.81 -2.26 1.35
N ASP A 405 10.31 -2.77 2.48
CA ASP A 405 11.60 -3.46 2.57
C ASP A 405 11.54 -4.95 2.18
N PHE A 406 10.39 -5.48 1.78
CA PHE A 406 10.30 -6.85 1.27
C PHE A 406 10.69 -6.86 -0.20
N ASN A 407 11.77 -7.56 -0.53
CA ASN A 407 12.34 -7.58 -1.89
C ASN A 407 12.06 -8.90 -2.61
N ILE A 408 11.94 -8.85 -3.94
CA ILE A 408 11.80 -10.03 -4.81
C ILE A 408 12.97 -11.01 -4.66
N ASN A 409 14.14 -10.55 -4.28
CA ASN A 409 15.32 -11.40 -4.06
C ASN A 409 15.19 -12.31 -2.82
N GLU A 410 14.32 -11.95 -1.86
CA GLU A 410 13.95 -12.81 -0.72
C GLU A 410 12.85 -13.80 -1.08
N ALA A 411 12.24 -13.66 -2.26
CA ALA A 411 11.08 -14.43 -2.64
C ALA A 411 11.45 -15.79 -3.25
N VAL A 412 10.70 -16.81 -2.86
CA VAL A 412 10.87 -18.17 -3.35
C VAL A 412 10.02 -18.42 -4.60
N ARG A 413 10.53 -19.21 -5.54
CA ARG A 413 9.73 -19.67 -6.69
C ARG A 413 8.83 -20.83 -6.27
N LEU A 414 7.63 -20.90 -6.86
CA LEU A 414 6.63 -21.91 -6.46
C LEU A 414 7.08 -23.36 -6.66
N ASP A 415 7.91 -23.63 -7.66
CA ASP A 415 8.45 -24.95 -7.96
C ASP A 415 9.56 -25.39 -6.99
N GLN A 416 10.10 -24.46 -6.19
CA GLN A 416 11.06 -24.77 -5.12
C GLN A 416 10.37 -25.11 -3.79
N LEU A 417 9.06 -24.87 -3.68
CA LEU A 417 8.29 -25.12 -2.47
C LEU A 417 7.67 -26.52 -2.49
N THR A 418 7.91 -27.26 -1.42
CA THR A 418 7.32 -28.57 -1.13
C THR A 418 6.62 -28.55 0.22
N LYS A 419 5.82 -29.59 0.50
CA LYS A 419 5.17 -29.77 1.79
C LYS A 419 6.18 -29.80 2.94
N ASP A 420 7.38 -30.31 2.69
CA ASP A 420 8.40 -30.54 3.73
C ASP A 420 9.31 -29.32 3.96
N ASN A 421 9.39 -28.39 3.01
CA ASN A 421 10.32 -27.26 3.09
C ASN A 421 9.67 -25.88 3.26
N TYR A 422 8.37 -25.71 2.96
CA TYR A 422 7.76 -24.37 2.92
C TYR A 422 7.86 -23.61 4.25
N SER A 423 7.87 -24.34 5.37
CA SER A 423 7.95 -23.77 6.71
C SER A 423 9.27 -23.03 6.96
N LYS A 424 10.36 -23.41 6.28
CA LYS A 424 11.66 -22.74 6.34
C LYS A 424 11.64 -21.34 5.72
N TYR A 425 10.69 -21.07 4.82
CA TYR A 425 10.52 -19.80 4.14
C TYR A 425 9.46 -18.90 4.79
N LEU A 426 8.79 -19.36 5.86
CA LEU A 426 7.77 -18.57 6.55
C LEU A 426 8.40 -17.45 7.36
N ILE A 427 8.08 -16.22 6.99
CA ILE A 427 8.32 -15.04 7.82
C ILE A 427 7.29 -15.04 8.94
N LYS A 428 7.76 -14.95 10.18
CA LYS A 428 6.91 -14.97 11.37
C LYS A 428 6.03 -13.72 11.43
N PRO A 429 4.80 -13.80 11.98
CA PRO A 429 3.92 -12.64 12.09
C PRO A 429 4.56 -11.44 12.82
N LEU A 430 5.26 -11.66 13.93
CA LEU A 430 5.92 -10.59 14.68
C LEU A 430 7.06 -9.94 13.89
N GLU A 431 7.88 -10.76 13.23
CA GLU A 431 8.97 -10.30 12.39
C GLU A 431 8.46 -9.44 11.23
N ALA A 432 7.42 -9.90 10.53
CA ALA A 432 6.79 -9.15 9.46
C ALA A 432 6.24 -7.80 9.94
N ILE A 433 5.57 -7.76 11.10
CA ILE A 433 5.04 -6.54 11.69
C ILE A 433 6.16 -5.57 12.05
N ASN A 434 7.25 -6.06 12.63
CA ASN A 434 8.41 -5.22 12.98
C ASN A 434 9.03 -4.59 11.73
N ARG A 435 9.27 -5.38 10.67
CA ARG A 435 9.75 -4.88 9.37
C ARG A 435 8.80 -3.82 8.78
N VAL A 436 7.48 -4.05 8.86
CA VAL A 436 6.49 -3.04 8.42
C VAL A 436 6.60 -1.76 9.26
N ASN A 437 6.69 -1.88 10.58
CA ASN A 437 6.77 -0.74 11.49
C ASN A 437 8.03 0.08 11.23
N GLU A 438 9.18 -0.56 11.03
CA GLU A 438 10.45 0.11 10.69
C GLU A 438 10.37 0.86 9.36
N PHE A 439 9.78 0.26 8.33
CA PHE A 439 9.54 0.96 7.07
C PHE A 439 8.58 2.14 7.26
N TYR A 440 7.43 1.89 7.90
CA TYR A 440 6.36 2.87 8.04
C TYR A 440 6.80 4.06 8.88
N ALA A 441 7.54 3.81 9.96
CA ALA A 441 8.22 4.83 10.73
C ALA A 441 9.06 5.72 9.81
N ARG A 442 10.04 5.16 9.08
CA ARG A 442 10.89 5.95 8.16
C ARG A 442 10.09 6.73 7.11
N TYR A 443 8.95 6.22 6.68
CA TYR A 443 8.10 6.85 5.66
C TYR A 443 7.25 8.00 6.22
N VAL A 444 6.53 7.77 7.32
CA VAL A 444 5.74 8.82 7.99
C VAL A 444 6.67 9.91 8.56
N PHE A 445 7.89 9.52 8.92
CA PHE A 445 8.86 10.42 9.51
C PHE A 445 9.79 11.14 8.51
N ARG A 446 9.57 10.98 7.20
CA ARG A 446 10.12 11.87 6.15
C ARG A 446 9.11 12.95 5.82
#